data_AF-A0A7E5WF86-F1
#
_entry.id   AF-A0A7E5WF86-F1
#
_cell.length_a   1.000
_cell.length_b   1.000
_cell.length_c   1.000
_cell.angle_alpha   90.00
_cell.angle_beta   90.00
_cell.angle_gamma   90.00
#
_symmetry.space_group_name_H-M   'P 1'
#
loop_
_entity.id
_entity.type
_entity.pdbx_description
1 polymer ?
#
loop_
_entity_poly.entity_id
_entity_poly.type
_entity_poly.pdbx_seq_one_letter_code
_entity_poly.pdbx_strand_id
1 'polypeptide(L)'
;MDVSKENVSTGIKKKVNKDNWGYAVVFGTVITFIAGIGHVNSFGLIYNDFINETKSTAKSLTSAHGVFAIMLAVGGIILNSITKRFSLRFGGLVGAVLLSTGSFSTILVSNTNQLPITFGVIQGIGFGMMVPVCYSTLNHYFVKKRTTVMSICKAVQGVILMWYPQLLKEIMSFYGFRGTLLIVAGMSLHTFPGMLAMRTDKVPRKIRTASDSENGKCPENLDLLISKENNDSVKTDKSQSKNGPKNIKEKILEILNVKILKDAVYCNICFGQSFVNFSDITFFVLQPMLMFQYGFDKTQVAMCISICAAADVGGRFLLALVSSLVHINTRLLFYLATLFTLIFRLVLLQLTQFVWMATVTAVLGLLRAWLHVASPLLISNHVPHEDFPGAYALSMLAAGTVNVTCSPLIGLLKDIYQDYVPAFYALALCCIPCLLFWPIEYVIRTRLQRKI
;
A
#
# COMPACT_ATOMS: atom_id res chain seq x y z
N MET A 1 46.46 -45.33 9.85
CA MET A 1 45.38 -46.13 10.46
C MET A 1 45.35 -45.75 11.92
N ASP A 2 44.34 -45.16 12.53
CA ASP A 2 43.07 -44.59 12.10
C ASP A 2 42.68 -43.77 13.32
N VAL A 3 42.54 -42.44 13.19
CA VAL A 3 42.10 -41.59 14.32
C VAL A 3 40.66 -41.20 14.05
N SER A 4 39.81 -41.78 14.88
CA SER A 4 38.39 -41.50 15.13
C SER A 4 37.94 -40.07 14.83
N LYS A 5 37.04 -39.91 13.86
CA LYS A 5 36.20 -38.72 13.69
C LYS A 5 35.02 -38.77 14.65
N GLU A 6 35.03 -37.89 15.65
CA GLU A 6 33.87 -37.56 16.47
C GLU A 6 32.78 -36.88 15.62
N ASN A 7 31.56 -37.39 15.76
CA ASN A 7 30.33 -36.82 15.23
C ASN A 7 29.96 -35.54 15.98
N VAL A 8 30.24 -34.37 15.39
CA VAL A 8 29.60 -33.11 15.80
C VAL A 8 28.30 -32.96 15.01
N SER A 9 27.19 -33.33 15.63
CA SER A 9 25.84 -33.07 15.16
C SER A 9 25.58 -31.56 15.12
N THR A 10 25.78 -30.93 13.96
CA THR A 10 25.31 -29.57 13.73
C THR A 10 23.80 -29.57 13.52
N GLY A 11 23.09 -28.92 14.43
CA GLY A 11 21.65 -28.74 14.38
C GLY A 11 21.23 -28.06 13.08
N ILE A 12 20.64 -28.83 12.18
CA ILE A 12 20.01 -28.35 10.96
C ILE A 12 18.85 -27.44 11.40
N LYS A 13 19.07 -26.11 11.38
CA LYS A 13 17.98 -25.13 11.36
C LYS A 13 17.12 -25.48 10.15
N LYS A 14 15.91 -25.98 10.40
CA LYS A 14 14.87 -26.28 9.41
C LYS A 14 14.78 -25.10 8.42
N LYS A 15 15.36 -25.27 7.23
CA LYS A 15 15.16 -24.40 6.07
C LYS A 15 13.66 -24.46 5.80
N VAL A 16 12.91 -23.41 6.12
CA VAL A 16 11.47 -23.37 5.85
C VAL A 16 11.31 -23.69 4.36
N ASN A 17 10.51 -24.72 4.05
CA ASN A 17 10.26 -25.11 2.67
C ASN A 17 9.51 -23.96 1.99
N LYS A 18 10.27 -23.03 1.38
CA LYS A 18 9.78 -21.73 0.89
C LYS A 18 8.64 -21.89 -0.11
N ASP A 19 8.57 -23.02 -0.78
CA ASP A 19 7.71 -23.20 -1.94
C ASP A 19 6.22 -23.33 -1.56
N ASN A 20 5.89 -23.99 -0.44
CA ASN A 20 4.48 -24.24 -0.08
C ASN A 20 3.88 -23.21 0.90
N TRP A 21 4.67 -22.66 1.83
CA TRP A 21 4.14 -21.69 2.81
C TRP A 21 3.77 -20.33 2.18
N GLY A 22 4.32 -20.03 0.99
CA GLY A 22 3.96 -18.82 0.25
C GLY A 22 2.47 -18.71 -0.03
N TYR A 23 1.76 -19.81 -0.28
CA TYR A 23 0.30 -19.80 -0.49
C TYR A 23 -0.48 -19.44 0.78
N ALA A 24 0.01 -19.87 1.96
CA ALA A 24 -0.57 -19.45 3.23
C ALA A 24 -0.38 -17.94 3.46
N VAL A 25 0.75 -17.36 3.01
CA VAL A 25 0.99 -15.90 3.05
C VAL A 25 0.03 -15.15 2.11
N VAL A 26 -0.25 -15.70 0.92
CA VAL A 26 -1.25 -15.14 -0.01
C VAL A 26 -2.63 -15.10 0.63
N PHE A 27 -3.09 -16.23 1.16
CA PHE A 27 -4.36 -16.32 1.87
C PHE A 27 -4.41 -15.36 3.08
N GLY A 28 -3.35 -15.36 3.88
CA GLY A 28 -3.19 -14.48 5.04
C GLY A 28 -3.21 -12.99 4.68
N THR A 29 -2.69 -12.62 3.51
CA THR A 29 -2.75 -11.25 3.00
C THR A 29 -4.17 -10.89 2.59
N VAL A 30 -4.83 -11.75 1.83
CA VAL A 30 -6.21 -11.53 1.38
C VAL A 30 -7.16 -11.34 2.57
N ILE A 31 -7.14 -12.27 3.54
CA ILE A 31 -8.01 -12.20 4.72
C ILE A 31 -7.75 -10.94 5.57
N THR A 32 -6.47 -10.56 5.71
CA THR A 32 -6.07 -9.35 6.45
C THR A 32 -6.67 -8.08 5.85
N PHE A 33 -6.59 -7.93 4.53
CA PHE A 33 -7.13 -6.74 3.88
C PHE A 33 -8.66 -6.71 3.94
N ILE A 34 -9.32 -7.84 3.69
CA ILE A 34 -10.80 -7.90 3.75
C ILE A 34 -11.29 -7.54 5.16
N ALA A 35 -10.69 -8.14 6.19
CA ALA A 35 -11.04 -7.88 7.58
C ALA A 35 -10.66 -6.47 8.06
N GLY A 36 -9.64 -5.84 7.47
CA GLY A 36 -9.13 -4.54 7.90
C GLY A 36 -9.68 -3.32 7.17
N ILE A 37 -9.99 -3.42 5.86
CA ILE A 37 -10.47 -2.29 5.05
C ILE A 37 -11.88 -2.49 4.47
N GLY A 38 -12.50 -3.66 4.66
CA GLY A 38 -13.84 -3.95 4.12
C GLY A 38 -14.89 -2.95 4.58
N HIS A 39 -15.00 -2.73 5.89
CA HIS A 39 -15.98 -1.82 6.48
C HIS A 39 -15.69 -0.34 6.19
N VAL A 40 -14.43 0.01 5.95
CA VAL A 40 -13.99 1.38 5.63
C VAL A 40 -14.67 1.89 4.35
N ASN A 41 -14.85 1.04 3.34
CA ASN A 41 -15.56 1.40 2.10
C ASN A 41 -17.07 1.57 2.28
N SER A 42 -17.62 1.03 3.37
CA SER A 42 -19.05 1.12 3.71
C SER A 42 -19.30 2.02 4.91
N PHE A 43 -18.32 2.86 5.28
CA PHE A 43 -18.37 3.68 6.48
C PHE A 43 -19.57 4.65 6.45
N GLY A 44 -19.87 5.26 5.31
CA GLY A 44 -21.07 6.06 5.13
C GLY A 44 -22.36 5.28 5.35
N LEU A 45 -22.45 4.03 4.85
CA LEU A 45 -23.63 3.19 5.02
C LEU A 45 -23.87 2.79 6.48
N ILE A 46 -22.79 2.45 7.21
CA ILE A 46 -22.90 2.02 8.61
C ILE A 46 -23.31 3.18 9.52
N TYR A 47 -22.74 4.38 9.33
CA TYR A 47 -22.84 5.47 10.32
C TYR A 47 -23.82 6.60 9.94
N ASN A 48 -24.49 6.55 8.79
CA ASN A 48 -25.40 7.63 8.35
C ASN A 48 -26.52 7.88 9.37
N ASP A 49 -27.28 6.83 9.71
CA ASP A 49 -28.42 6.97 10.61
C ASP A 49 -27.98 7.41 12.01
N PHE A 50 -26.85 6.90 12.51
CA PHE A 50 -26.26 7.32 13.77
C PHE A 50 -25.90 8.82 13.80
N ILE A 51 -25.41 9.38 12.69
CA ILE A 51 -25.12 10.82 12.58
C ILE A 51 -26.41 11.65 12.61
N ASN A 52 -27.46 11.17 11.95
CA ASN A 52 -28.77 11.84 11.92
C ASN A 52 -29.42 11.82 13.32
N GLU A 53 -29.39 10.67 14.01
CA GLU A 53 -29.91 10.52 15.38
C GLU A 53 -29.18 11.41 16.39
N THR A 54 -27.85 11.51 16.28
CA THR A 54 -27.02 12.34 17.16
C THR A 54 -27.02 13.83 16.79
N LYS A 55 -27.79 14.23 15.76
CA LYS A 55 -27.83 15.59 15.20
C LYS A 55 -26.43 16.14 14.85
N SER A 56 -25.54 15.24 14.45
CA SER A 56 -24.17 15.58 14.07
C SER A 56 -24.10 15.93 12.58
N THR A 57 -23.01 16.55 12.15
CA THR A 57 -22.76 16.80 10.72
C THR A 57 -21.95 15.67 10.09
N ALA A 58 -22.09 15.52 8.77
CA ALA A 58 -21.25 14.62 7.95
C ALA A 58 -19.73 14.91 8.08
N LYS A 59 -19.36 16.09 8.60
CA LYS A 59 -17.97 16.47 8.93
C LYS A 59 -17.31 15.50 9.91
N SER A 60 -18.06 14.93 10.85
CA SER A 60 -17.50 13.96 11.81
C SER A 60 -17.09 12.65 11.13
N LEU A 61 -17.84 12.23 10.11
CA LEU A 61 -17.55 11.04 9.30
C LEU A 61 -16.28 11.23 8.46
N THR A 62 -16.21 12.34 7.73
CA THR A 62 -15.07 12.67 6.88
C THR A 62 -13.81 12.92 7.71
N SER A 63 -13.95 13.52 8.89
CA SER A 63 -12.86 13.67 9.86
C SER A 63 -12.32 12.31 10.32
N ALA A 64 -13.19 11.38 10.72
CA ALA A 64 -12.76 10.06 11.17
C ALA A 64 -12.01 9.28 10.07
N HIS A 65 -12.50 9.34 8.83
CA HIS A 65 -11.83 8.74 7.68
C HIS A 65 -10.50 9.42 7.32
N GLY A 66 -10.44 10.75 7.40
CA GLY A 66 -9.20 11.51 7.21
C GLY A 66 -8.14 11.17 8.25
N VAL A 67 -8.53 11.07 9.53
CA VAL A 67 -7.64 10.65 10.62
C VAL A 67 -7.16 9.22 10.40
N PHE A 68 -8.03 8.29 10.00
CA PHE A 68 -7.64 6.92 9.64
C PHE A 68 -6.53 6.91 8.59
N ALA A 69 -6.69 7.67 7.50
CA ALA A 69 -5.72 7.72 6.42
C ALA A 69 -4.32 8.22 6.87
N ILE A 70 -4.25 9.24 7.73
CA ILE A 70 -2.99 9.75 8.29
C ILE A 70 -2.36 8.70 9.22
N MET A 71 -3.19 8.07 10.05
CA MET A 71 -2.74 7.11 11.06
C MET A 71 -2.26 5.79 10.46
N LEU A 72 -2.72 5.44 9.25
CA LEU A 72 -2.12 4.35 8.46
C LEU A 72 -0.63 4.57 8.21
N ALA A 73 -0.24 5.78 7.83
CA ALA A 73 1.15 6.10 7.57
C ALA A 73 1.99 6.06 8.86
N VAL A 74 1.45 6.59 9.96
CA VAL A 74 2.06 6.53 11.29
C VAL A 74 2.25 5.09 11.75
N GLY A 75 1.26 4.23 11.54
CA GLY A 75 1.35 2.80 11.84
C GLY A 75 2.52 2.12 11.14
N GLY A 76 2.77 2.43 9.87
CA GLY A 76 3.92 1.91 9.15
C GLY A 76 5.28 2.32 9.75
N ILE A 77 5.38 3.53 10.30
CA ILE A 77 6.59 4.03 10.97
C ILE A 77 6.81 3.31 12.31
N ILE A 78 5.73 3.13 13.07
CA ILE A 78 5.76 2.37 14.33
C ILE A 78 6.23 0.95 14.05
N LEU A 79 5.70 0.31 13.01
CA LEU A 79 6.16 -1.01 12.57
C LEU A 79 7.66 -1.03 12.29
N ASN A 80 8.19 -0.04 11.56
CA ASN A 80 9.62 0.04 11.27
C ASN A 80 10.51 0.13 12.53
N SER A 81 9.98 0.71 13.61
CA SER A 81 10.67 0.73 14.91
C SER A 81 10.68 -0.66 15.56
N ILE A 82 9.55 -1.34 15.50
CA ILE A 82 9.36 -2.66 16.09
C ILE A 82 10.20 -3.71 15.35
N THR A 83 10.26 -3.68 14.03
CA THR A 83 11.02 -4.64 13.20
C THR A 83 12.53 -4.60 13.46
N LYS A 84 13.05 -3.50 14.00
CA LYS A 84 14.47 -3.38 14.40
C LYS A 84 14.80 -4.14 15.67
N ARG A 85 13.82 -4.35 16.55
CA ARG A 85 13.99 -5.02 17.87
C ARG A 85 13.35 -6.40 17.90
N PHE A 86 12.25 -6.57 17.18
CA PHE A 86 11.41 -7.76 17.12
C PHE A 86 11.22 -8.22 15.67
N SER A 87 10.40 -9.24 15.45
CA SER A 87 10.11 -9.73 14.10
C SER A 87 9.01 -8.90 13.41
N LEU A 88 9.00 -8.93 12.08
CA LEU A 88 7.94 -8.34 11.25
C LEU A 88 6.55 -8.89 11.61
N ARG A 89 6.47 -10.20 11.87
CA ARG A 89 5.25 -10.89 12.34
C ARG A 89 4.74 -10.33 13.66
N PHE A 90 5.63 -10.11 14.62
CA PHE A 90 5.25 -9.58 15.93
C PHE A 90 4.66 -8.17 15.79
N GLY A 91 5.28 -7.31 14.99
CA GLY A 91 4.72 -5.99 14.67
C GLY A 91 3.32 -6.08 14.05
N GLY A 92 3.11 -7.00 13.10
CA GLY A 92 1.79 -7.26 12.52
C GLY A 92 0.74 -7.69 13.55
N LEU A 93 1.09 -8.57 14.50
CA LEU A 93 0.19 -9.02 15.57
C LEU A 93 -0.19 -7.89 16.53
N VAL A 94 0.75 -6.99 16.86
CA VAL A 94 0.43 -5.77 17.63
C VAL A 94 -0.57 -4.90 16.86
N GLY A 95 -0.38 -4.77 15.53
CA GLY A 95 -1.33 -4.09 14.66
C GLY A 95 -2.72 -4.70 14.68
N ALA A 96 -2.82 -6.04 14.64
CA ALA A 96 -4.09 -6.76 14.74
C ALA A 96 -4.82 -6.52 16.08
N VAL A 97 -4.08 -6.52 17.20
CA VAL A 97 -4.65 -6.18 18.52
C VAL A 97 -5.22 -4.76 18.53
N LEU A 98 -4.48 -3.78 17.99
CA LEU A 98 -4.94 -2.40 17.90
C LEU A 98 -6.19 -2.28 17.04
N LEU A 99 -6.19 -2.86 15.83
CA LEU A 99 -7.33 -2.83 14.93
C LEU A 99 -8.58 -3.47 15.55
N SER A 100 -8.45 -4.64 16.18
CA SER A 100 -9.58 -5.29 16.85
C SER A 100 -10.07 -4.51 18.05
N THR A 101 -9.17 -3.99 18.89
CA THR A 101 -9.55 -3.15 20.03
C THR A 101 -10.29 -1.89 19.57
N GLY A 102 -9.78 -1.21 18.53
CA GLY A 102 -10.44 -0.06 17.94
C GLY A 102 -11.81 -0.39 17.37
N SER A 103 -11.98 -1.58 16.78
CA SER A 103 -13.27 -2.07 16.27
C SER A 103 -14.25 -2.37 17.41
N PHE A 104 -13.83 -3.06 18.46
CA PHE A 104 -14.66 -3.27 19.65
C PHE A 104 -15.07 -1.95 20.31
N SER A 105 -14.16 -0.99 20.41
CA SER A 105 -14.46 0.33 20.96
C SER A 105 -15.52 1.10 20.17
N THR A 106 -15.66 0.86 18.85
CA THR A 106 -16.72 1.51 18.06
C THR A 106 -18.13 1.10 18.47
N ILE A 107 -18.31 -0.10 19.05
CA ILE A 107 -19.62 -0.59 19.53
C ILE A 107 -20.17 0.28 20.66
N LEU A 108 -19.27 0.83 21.48
CA LEU A 108 -19.61 1.63 22.65
C LEU A 108 -19.79 3.12 22.32
N VAL A 109 -19.68 3.49 21.04
CA VAL A 109 -19.74 4.90 20.63
C VAL A 109 -21.14 5.47 20.84
N SER A 110 -21.20 6.54 21.61
CA SER A 110 -22.43 7.30 21.89
C SER A 110 -22.43 8.70 21.28
N ASN A 111 -21.27 9.17 20.83
CA ASN A 111 -21.08 10.49 20.21
C ASN A 111 -20.15 10.37 19.00
N THR A 112 -20.49 11.04 17.90
CA THR A 112 -19.70 11.03 16.65
C THR A 112 -18.27 11.54 16.82
N ASN A 113 -18.00 12.38 17.82
CA ASN A 113 -16.65 12.86 18.15
C ASN A 113 -15.71 11.75 18.66
N GLN A 114 -16.25 10.59 19.05
CA GLN A 114 -15.45 9.44 19.45
C GLN A 114 -14.92 8.64 18.24
N LEU A 115 -15.55 8.78 17.06
CA LEU A 115 -15.18 8.04 15.84
C LEU A 115 -13.76 8.38 15.34
N PRO A 116 -13.31 9.64 15.32
CA PRO A 116 -11.92 9.95 14.96
C PRO A 116 -10.88 9.26 15.85
N ILE A 117 -11.23 8.97 17.11
CA ILE A 117 -10.32 8.31 18.05
C ILE A 117 -10.38 6.79 17.85
N THR A 118 -11.57 6.19 17.94
CA THR A 118 -11.74 4.73 17.92
C THR A 118 -11.48 4.15 16.52
N PHE A 119 -12.12 4.71 15.50
CA PHE A 119 -11.92 4.31 14.10
C PHE A 119 -10.69 4.98 13.50
N GLY A 120 -10.52 6.30 13.65
CA GLY A 120 -9.41 7.01 13.02
C GLY A 120 -8.05 6.60 13.57
N VAL A 121 -7.77 6.91 14.84
CA VAL A 121 -6.45 6.71 15.44
C VAL A 121 -6.13 5.24 15.68
N ILE A 122 -6.99 4.54 16.43
CA ILE A 122 -6.66 3.19 16.90
C ILE A 122 -6.65 2.18 15.74
N GLN A 123 -7.72 2.13 14.94
CA GLN A 123 -7.75 1.23 13.77
C GLN A 123 -6.76 1.65 12.68
N GLY A 124 -6.56 2.96 12.47
CA GLY A 124 -5.60 3.47 11.49
C GLY A 124 -4.17 3.05 11.79
N ILE A 125 -3.70 3.19 13.03
CA ILE A 125 -2.37 2.70 13.43
C ILE A 125 -2.30 1.17 13.26
N GLY A 126 -3.32 0.44 13.73
CA GLY A 126 -3.36 -1.02 13.66
C GLY A 126 -3.22 -1.54 12.24
N PHE A 127 -4.08 -1.08 11.32
CA PHE A 127 -4.02 -1.49 9.92
C PHE A 127 -2.76 -0.97 9.21
N GLY A 128 -2.30 0.23 9.56
CA GLY A 128 -1.07 0.84 9.05
C GLY A 128 0.18 0.02 9.36
N MET A 129 0.22 -0.65 10.51
CA MET A 129 1.28 -1.60 10.86
C MET A 129 1.17 -2.91 10.07
N MET A 130 -0.03 -3.34 9.66
CA MET A 130 -0.21 -4.63 9.00
C MET A 130 0.04 -4.57 7.49
N VAL A 131 -0.26 -3.43 6.84
CA VAL A 131 -0.10 -3.27 5.39
C VAL A 131 1.35 -3.53 4.93
N PRO A 132 2.40 -2.93 5.51
CA PRO A 132 3.77 -3.21 5.12
C PRO A 132 4.22 -4.63 5.47
N VAL A 133 3.67 -5.24 6.53
CA VAL A 133 3.94 -6.66 6.90
C VAL A 133 3.47 -7.59 5.79
N CYS A 134 2.24 -7.42 5.30
CA CYS A 134 1.69 -8.19 4.19
C CYS A 134 2.55 -8.05 2.93
N TYR A 135 2.83 -6.81 2.50
CA TYR A 135 3.55 -6.59 1.26
C TYR A 135 5.01 -7.05 1.33
N SER A 136 5.69 -6.77 2.45
CA SER A 136 7.05 -7.26 2.68
C SER A 136 7.09 -8.78 2.63
N THR A 137 6.20 -9.47 3.35
CA THR A 137 6.21 -10.94 3.39
C THR A 137 5.89 -11.55 2.02
N LEU A 138 4.92 -11.01 1.27
CA LEU A 138 4.65 -11.47 -0.10
C LEU A 138 5.87 -11.31 -1.01
N ASN A 139 6.54 -10.16 -0.94
CA ASN A 139 7.76 -9.89 -1.72
C ASN A 139 8.96 -10.76 -1.32
N HIS A 140 8.96 -11.27 -0.08
CA HIS A 140 9.94 -12.23 0.42
C HIS A 140 9.79 -13.60 -0.24
N TYR A 141 8.57 -14.13 -0.30
CA TYR A 141 8.31 -15.47 -0.84
C TYR A 141 8.34 -15.50 -2.37
N PHE A 142 7.78 -14.49 -3.03
CA PHE A 142 7.52 -14.56 -4.47
C PHE A 142 8.45 -13.68 -5.30
N VAL A 143 9.77 -13.75 -5.11
CA VAL A 143 10.74 -12.83 -5.76
C VAL A 143 10.61 -12.76 -7.29
N LYS A 144 10.46 -13.90 -7.97
CA LYS A 144 10.35 -13.94 -9.44
C LYS A 144 8.95 -13.58 -9.96
N LYS A 145 7.90 -13.77 -9.15
CA LYS A 145 6.48 -13.61 -9.54
C LYS A 145 5.76 -12.54 -8.70
N ARG A 146 6.49 -11.55 -8.17
CA ARG A 146 5.94 -10.51 -7.26
C ARG A 146 4.74 -9.80 -7.87
N THR A 147 4.88 -9.33 -9.10
CA THR A 147 3.82 -8.63 -9.83
C THR A 147 2.58 -9.51 -10.01
N THR A 148 2.76 -10.77 -10.43
CA THR A 148 1.66 -11.72 -10.61
C THR A 148 0.91 -11.99 -9.31
N VAL A 149 1.63 -12.33 -8.25
CA VAL A 149 1.01 -12.68 -6.97
C VAL A 149 0.33 -11.48 -6.33
N MET A 150 0.95 -10.29 -6.37
CA MET A 150 0.32 -9.06 -5.91
C MET A 150 -0.95 -8.73 -6.69
N SER A 151 -0.92 -8.89 -8.02
CA SER A 151 -2.09 -8.67 -8.88
C SER A 151 -3.23 -9.62 -8.52
N ILE A 152 -2.96 -10.91 -8.32
CA ILE A 152 -3.97 -11.90 -7.90
C ILE A 152 -4.54 -11.55 -6.53
N CYS A 153 -3.69 -11.24 -5.54
CA CYS A 153 -4.15 -10.82 -4.21
C CYS A 153 -5.09 -9.61 -4.29
N LYS A 154 -4.71 -8.61 -5.10
CA LYS A 154 -5.51 -7.40 -5.31
C LYS A 154 -6.80 -7.70 -6.07
N ALA A 155 -6.79 -8.59 -7.05
CA ALA A 155 -7.98 -8.97 -7.80
C ALA A 155 -9.03 -9.61 -6.87
N VAL A 156 -8.60 -10.60 -6.07
CA VAL A 156 -9.45 -11.27 -5.07
C VAL A 156 -9.99 -10.27 -4.04
N GLN A 157 -9.13 -9.36 -3.54
CA GLN A 157 -9.56 -8.28 -2.66
C GLN A 157 -10.64 -7.39 -3.32
N GLY A 158 -10.46 -7.02 -4.59
CA GLY A 158 -11.42 -6.20 -5.33
C GLY A 158 -12.80 -6.85 -5.47
N VAL A 159 -12.83 -8.15 -5.84
CA VAL A 159 -14.09 -8.91 -5.95
C VAL A 159 -14.82 -8.95 -4.61
N ILE A 160 -14.11 -9.25 -3.52
CA ILE A 160 -14.73 -9.38 -2.20
C ILE A 160 -15.20 -8.03 -1.66
N LEU A 161 -14.41 -6.97 -1.87
CA LEU A 161 -14.79 -5.61 -1.48
C LEU A 161 -16.00 -5.08 -2.25
N MET A 162 -16.23 -5.54 -3.49
CA MET A 162 -17.41 -5.17 -4.27
C MET A 162 -18.71 -5.72 -3.66
N TRP A 163 -18.65 -6.92 -3.06
CA TRP A 163 -19.80 -7.55 -2.39
C TRP A 163 -20.01 -7.08 -0.95
N TYR A 164 -18.97 -6.50 -0.35
CA TYR A 164 -18.96 -6.13 1.07
C TYR A 164 -20.07 -5.14 1.49
N PRO A 165 -20.40 -4.07 0.73
CA PRO A 165 -21.49 -3.16 1.10
C PRO A 165 -22.85 -3.84 1.10
N GLN A 166 -23.10 -4.76 0.15
CA GLN A 166 -24.36 -5.51 0.09
C GLN A 166 -24.49 -6.45 1.29
N LEU A 167 -23.40 -7.14 1.65
CA LEU A 167 -23.35 -7.96 2.86
C LEU A 167 -23.65 -7.14 4.11
N LEU A 168 -23.06 -5.96 4.26
CA LEU A 168 -23.31 -5.08 5.41
C LEU A 168 -24.74 -4.56 5.46
N LYS A 169 -25.36 -4.25 4.32
CA LYS A 169 -26.75 -3.81 4.26
C LYS A 169 -27.70 -4.88 4.82
N GLU A 170 -27.51 -6.13 4.44
CA GLU A 170 -28.30 -7.26 4.98
C GLU A 170 -28.02 -7.47 6.48
N ILE A 171 -26.75 -7.43 6.90
CA ILE A 171 -26.42 -7.55 8.33
C ILE A 171 -27.10 -6.43 9.14
N MET A 172 -27.13 -5.21 8.59
CA MET A 172 -27.72 -4.06 9.25
C MET A 172 -29.24 -4.13 9.32
N SER A 173 -29.92 -4.76 8.35
CA SER A 173 -31.37 -4.97 8.41
C SER A 173 -31.77 -6.00 9.48
N PHE A 174 -30.97 -7.05 9.68
CA PHE A 174 -31.25 -8.09 10.68
C PHE A 174 -30.80 -7.73 12.11
N TYR A 175 -29.63 -7.12 12.26
CA TYR A 175 -28.98 -6.93 13.57
C TYR A 175 -28.90 -5.47 14.03
N GLY A 176 -29.34 -4.52 13.19
CA GLY A 176 -29.26 -3.09 13.47
C GLY A 176 -27.82 -2.56 13.57
N PHE A 177 -27.69 -1.29 13.96
CA PHE A 177 -26.40 -0.59 14.00
C PHE A 177 -25.37 -1.26 14.93
N ARG A 178 -25.72 -1.45 16.21
CA ARG A 178 -24.78 -2.01 17.20
C ARG A 178 -24.43 -3.47 16.94
N GLY A 179 -25.40 -4.28 16.48
CA GLY A 179 -25.15 -5.67 16.09
C GLY A 179 -24.23 -5.76 14.87
N THR A 180 -24.39 -4.87 13.89
CA THR A 180 -23.48 -4.77 12.74
C THR A 180 -22.05 -4.44 13.18
N LEU A 181 -21.88 -3.47 14.09
CA LEU A 181 -20.56 -3.13 14.63
C LEU A 181 -19.91 -4.29 15.38
N LEU A 182 -20.69 -5.08 16.13
CA LEU A 182 -20.19 -6.29 16.80
C LEU A 182 -19.70 -7.34 15.79
N ILE A 183 -20.45 -7.55 14.69
CA ILE A 183 -20.04 -8.46 13.62
C ILE A 183 -18.79 -7.93 12.91
N VAL A 184 -18.68 -6.62 12.65
CA VAL A 184 -17.48 -6.00 12.09
C VAL A 184 -16.27 -6.17 13.02
N ALA A 185 -16.45 -6.01 14.34
CA ALA A 185 -15.41 -6.30 15.31
C ALA A 185 -15.00 -7.78 15.29
N GLY A 186 -15.95 -8.71 15.16
CA GLY A 186 -15.67 -10.14 14.96
C GLY A 186 -14.91 -10.42 13.66
N MET A 187 -15.28 -9.77 12.56
CA MET A 187 -14.55 -9.87 11.29
C MET A 187 -13.11 -9.37 11.45
N SER A 188 -12.88 -8.29 12.18
CA SER A 188 -11.53 -7.75 12.44
C SER A 188 -10.61 -8.76 13.12
N LEU A 189 -11.12 -9.72 13.92
CA LEU A 189 -10.32 -10.76 14.57
C LEU A 189 -9.68 -11.74 13.58
N HIS A 190 -10.20 -11.84 12.34
CA HIS A 190 -9.60 -12.67 11.29
C HIS A 190 -8.24 -12.14 10.82
N THR A 191 -7.87 -10.94 11.25
CA THR A 191 -6.52 -10.41 11.05
C THR A 191 -5.45 -11.15 11.84
N PHE A 192 -5.80 -11.78 12.97
CA PHE A 192 -4.86 -12.60 13.75
C PHE A 192 -4.33 -13.80 12.95
N PRO A 193 -5.16 -14.72 12.44
CA PRO A 193 -4.66 -15.82 11.60
C PRO A 193 -3.95 -15.31 10.34
N GLY A 194 -4.39 -14.18 9.77
CA GLY A 194 -3.69 -13.50 8.67
C GLY A 194 -2.26 -13.12 9.03
N MET A 195 -2.04 -12.48 10.18
CA MET A 195 -0.70 -12.13 10.67
C MET A 195 0.12 -13.33 11.14
N LEU A 196 -0.51 -14.37 11.70
CA LEU A 196 0.18 -15.59 12.09
C LEU A 196 0.78 -16.33 10.89
N ALA A 197 0.18 -16.21 9.70
CA ALA A 197 0.70 -16.76 8.45
C ALA A 197 1.97 -16.04 7.96
N MET A 198 2.23 -14.80 8.40
CA MET A 198 3.34 -13.96 7.94
C MET A 198 4.69 -14.39 8.53
N ARG A 199 5.25 -15.50 8.05
CA ARG A 199 6.54 -16.04 8.51
C ARG A 199 7.68 -15.55 7.62
N THR A 200 8.57 -14.72 8.14
CA THR A 200 9.83 -14.36 7.46
C THR A 200 11.01 -14.95 8.20
N ASP A 201 12.00 -15.45 7.47
CA ASP A 201 13.30 -15.80 8.05
C ASP A 201 14.06 -14.51 8.42
N LYS A 202 14.83 -14.53 9.51
CA LYS A 202 15.79 -13.45 9.81
C LYS A 202 16.94 -13.57 8.82
N VAL A 203 16.88 -12.83 7.70
CA VAL A 203 18.02 -12.73 6.76
C VAL A 203 19.00 -11.67 7.30
N PRO A 204 20.33 -11.90 7.24
CA PRO A 204 21.30 -10.90 7.68
C PRO A 204 21.35 -9.70 6.72
N ARG A 205 21.45 -8.52 7.32
CA ARG A 205 21.56 -7.21 6.67
C ARG A 205 22.70 -7.15 5.65
N LYS A 206 22.38 -7.29 4.36
CA LYS A 206 23.28 -6.87 3.27
C LYS A 206 22.64 -5.71 2.51
N ILE A 207 23.31 -4.56 2.56
CA ILE A 207 22.96 -3.37 1.79
C ILE A 207 23.15 -3.73 0.31
N ARG A 208 22.06 -3.82 -0.45
CA ARG A 208 22.12 -3.85 -1.91
C ARG A 208 22.06 -2.42 -2.41
N THR A 209 23.08 -1.99 -3.16
CA THR A 209 23.08 -0.71 -3.88
C THR A 209 22.36 -0.88 -5.21
N ALA A 210 21.77 0.22 -5.70
CA ALA A 210 21.00 0.31 -6.95
C ALA A 210 21.81 0.07 -8.25
N SER A 211 22.97 -0.57 -8.16
CA SER A 211 23.81 -1.10 -9.24
C SER A 211 23.54 -2.59 -9.53
N ASP A 212 22.97 -3.32 -8.56
CA ASP A 212 22.86 -4.79 -8.65
C ASP A 212 21.56 -5.26 -9.32
N SER A 213 20.63 -4.34 -9.61
CA SER A 213 19.32 -4.65 -10.17
C SER A 213 19.27 -4.63 -11.70
N GLU A 214 20.33 -4.18 -12.38
CA GLU A 214 20.37 -4.10 -13.87
C GLU A 214 21.11 -5.27 -14.53
N ASN A 215 21.94 -6.02 -13.79
CA ASN A 215 22.56 -7.24 -14.32
C ASN A 215 21.75 -8.47 -13.91
N GLY A 216 20.93 -8.97 -14.83
CA GLY A 216 20.15 -10.22 -14.72
C GLY A 216 20.99 -11.50 -14.62
N LYS A 217 22.06 -11.53 -13.82
CA LYS A 217 22.76 -12.75 -13.44
C LYS A 217 22.46 -13.06 -11.97
N CYS A 218 21.71 -14.14 -11.76
CA CYS A 218 21.71 -14.83 -10.48
C CYS A 218 23.05 -15.59 -10.39
N PRO A 219 23.98 -15.29 -9.47
CA PRO A 219 25.15 -16.15 -9.30
C PRO A 219 24.70 -17.37 -8.51
N GLU A 220 24.51 -18.48 -9.23
CA GLU A 220 24.15 -19.80 -8.69
C GLU A 220 25.32 -20.48 -7.93
N ASN A 221 26.46 -19.81 -7.73
CA ASN A 221 27.67 -20.42 -7.17
C ASN A 221 28.38 -19.58 -6.07
N LEU A 222 27.65 -18.75 -5.31
CA LEU A 222 28.25 -18.00 -4.19
C LEU A 222 28.21 -18.74 -2.84
N ASP A 223 27.73 -19.99 -2.80
CA ASP A 223 27.78 -20.82 -1.60
C ASP A 223 29.13 -21.56 -1.44
N LEU A 224 29.95 -21.64 -2.51
CA LEU A 224 31.22 -22.38 -2.50
C LEU A 224 32.47 -21.52 -2.20
N LEU A 225 32.37 -20.20 -2.28
CA LEU A 225 33.50 -19.29 -2.01
C LEU A 225 33.59 -18.88 -0.53
N ILE A 226 32.51 -19.01 0.24
CA ILE A 226 32.49 -18.61 1.66
C ILE A 226 33.18 -19.67 2.55
N SER A 227 33.34 -20.91 2.08
CA SER A 227 33.99 -21.98 2.85
C SER A 227 35.52 -21.95 2.87
N LYS A 228 36.19 -21.02 2.17
CA LYS A 228 37.66 -21.01 2.06
C LYS A 228 38.40 -19.82 2.70
N GLU A 229 37.72 -18.81 3.22
CA GLU A 229 38.40 -17.62 3.79
C GLU A 229 38.29 -17.45 5.31
N ASN A 230 37.62 -18.36 6.05
CA ASN A 230 37.49 -18.26 7.50
C ASN A 230 38.52 -19.11 8.28
N ASN A 231 39.79 -19.04 7.89
CA ASN A 231 40.92 -19.40 8.75
C ASN A 231 42.04 -18.38 8.50
N ASP A 232 41.92 -17.19 9.09
CA ASP A 232 43.03 -16.57 9.82
C ASP A 232 42.62 -15.22 10.44
N SER A 233 43.00 -15.05 11.71
CA SER A 233 43.00 -13.82 12.51
C SER A 233 41.66 -13.25 13.01
N VAL A 234 41.12 -13.89 14.06
CA VAL A 234 40.29 -13.19 15.06
C VAL A 234 41.20 -12.25 15.86
N LYS A 235 41.29 -10.98 15.45
CA LYS A 235 41.64 -9.88 16.35
C LYS A 235 40.37 -9.26 16.90
N THR A 236 40.15 -9.54 18.17
CA THR A 236 39.02 -9.04 18.96
C THR A 236 39.24 -7.56 19.30
N ASP A 237 38.78 -6.65 18.43
CA ASP A 237 38.63 -5.25 18.83
C ASP A 237 37.30 -5.05 19.56
N LYS A 238 37.38 -5.14 20.89
CA LYS A 238 36.39 -4.61 21.82
C LYS A 238 36.40 -3.07 21.73
N SER A 239 35.70 -2.49 20.75
CA SER A 239 35.22 -1.12 20.89
C SER A 239 33.84 -1.13 21.55
N GLN A 240 33.84 -0.96 22.87
CA GLN A 240 32.64 -0.60 23.62
C GLN A 240 32.10 0.71 23.06
N SER A 241 30.99 0.65 22.32
CA SER A 241 30.19 1.81 21.98
C SER A 241 29.62 2.41 23.27
N LYS A 242 30.22 3.52 23.73
CA LYS A 242 29.65 4.41 24.74
C LYS A 242 28.32 4.96 24.22
N ASN A 243 27.22 4.28 24.49
CA ASN A 243 25.87 4.81 24.25
C ASN A 243 25.50 5.75 25.40
N GLY A 244 25.78 7.05 25.22
CA GLY A 244 25.06 8.09 25.95
C GLY A 244 23.56 8.09 25.56
N PRO A 245 22.69 8.77 26.32
CA PRO A 245 21.27 8.86 25.99
C PRO A 245 21.11 9.59 24.66
N LYS A 246 20.82 8.84 23.59
CA LYS A 246 20.57 9.41 22.25
C LYS A 246 19.44 10.43 22.32
N ASN A 247 19.66 11.60 21.72
CA ASN A 247 18.66 12.65 21.64
C ASN A 247 17.39 12.13 20.95
N ILE A 248 16.20 12.60 21.38
CA ILE A 248 14.91 12.18 20.81
C ILE A 248 14.90 12.35 19.28
N LYS A 249 15.54 13.40 18.76
CA LYS A 249 15.73 13.62 17.32
C LYS A 249 16.50 12.50 16.64
N GLU A 250 17.62 12.06 17.20
CA GLU A 250 18.45 10.97 16.63
C GLU A 250 17.69 9.64 16.65
N LYS A 251 16.91 9.40 17.72
CA LYS A 251 16.05 8.23 17.84
C LYS A 251 14.93 8.25 16.79
N ILE A 252 14.32 9.41 16.53
CA ILE A 252 13.31 9.61 15.48
C ILE A 252 13.93 9.44 14.08
N LEU A 253 15.12 10.01 13.82
CA LEU A 253 15.84 9.84 12.54
C LEU A 253 16.23 8.37 12.30
N GLU A 254 16.61 7.66 13.34
CA GLU A 254 16.88 6.23 13.29
C GLU A 254 15.59 5.45 13.01
N ILE A 255 14.48 5.75 13.70
CA ILE A 255 13.16 5.13 13.51
C ILE A 255 12.61 5.35 12.09
N LEU A 256 12.70 6.56 11.55
CA LEU A 256 12.21 6.90 10.21
C LEU A 256 13.11 6.35 9.09
N ASN A 257 14.27 5.80 9.43
CA ASN A 257 15.30 5.37 8.48
C ASN A 257 15.60 6.47 7.44
N VAL A 258 15.79 7.72 7.90
CA VAL A 258 16.00 8.91 7.08
C VAL A 258 17.20 8.79 6.13
N LYS A 259 18.08 7.79 6.35
CA LYS A 259 19.14 7.43 5.40
C LYS A 259 18.58 7.14 4.00
N ILE A 260 17.37 6.57 3.89
CA ILE A 260 16.73 6.29 2.59
C ILE A 260 16.36 7.61 1.87
N LEU A 261 16.02 8.68 2.59
CA LEU A 261 15.76 9.99 1.98
C LEU A 261 17.00 10.65 1.36
N LYS A 262 18.21 10.16 1.67
CA LYS A 262 19.42 10.61 0.97
C LYS A 262 19.53 10.03 -0.44
N ASP A 263 18.78 8.95 -0.74
CA ASP A 263 18.71 8.40 -2.08
C ASP A 263 17.74 9.23 -2.93
N ALA A 264 18.31 10.05 -3.82
CA ALA A 264 17.56 10.92 -4.71
C ALA A 264 16.58 10.14 -5.62
N VAL A 265 16.89 8.90 -5.97
CA VAL A 265 16.01 8.05 -6.79
C VAL A 265 14.76 7.67 -6.01
N TYR A 266 14.94 7.23 -4.76
CA TYR A 266 13.81 6.90 -3.89
C TYR A 266 12.91 8.13 -3.65
N CYS A 267 13.51 9.29 -3.41
CA CYS A 267 12.76 10.54 -3.24
C CYS A 267 11.96 10.90 -4.50
N ASN A 268 12.55 10.74 -5.70
CA ASN A 268 11.85 10.99 -6.96
C ASN A 268 10.71 9.99 -7.22
N ILE A 269 10.90 8.71 -6.87
CA ILE A 269 9.84 7.69 -6.93
C ILE A 269 8.70 8.08 -6.00
N CYS A 270 8.98 8.41 -4.75
CA CYS A 270 7.96 8.80 -3.77
C CYS A 270 7.22 10.06 -4.18
N PHE A 271 7.93 11.06 -4.70
CA PHE A 271 7.36 12.32 -5.15
C PHE A 271 6.38 12.11 -6.31
N GLY A 272 6.82 11.45 -7.39
CA GLY A 272 5.97 11.15 -8.54
C GLY A 272 4.76 10.28 -8.17
N GLN A 273 4.98 9.21 -7.38
CA GLN A 273 3.92 8.32 -6.94
C GLN A 273 2.87 9.03 -6.08
N SER A 274 3.27 9.98 -5.23
CA SER A 274 2.37 10.72 -4.34
C SER A 274 1.36 11.56 -5.13
N PHE A 275 1.84 12.30 -6.13
CA PHE A 275 0.96 13.11 -7.00
C PHE A 275 0.02 12.26 -7.84
N VAL A 276 0.52 11.15 -8.41
CA VAL A 276 -0.33 10.22 -9.18
C VAL A 276 -1.40 9.59 -8.30
N ASN A 277 -1.07 9.18 -7.08
CA ASN A 277 -2.02 8.61 -6.13
C ASN A 277 -3.10 9.62 -5.70
N PHE A 278 -2.68 10.84 -5.32
CA PHE A 278 -3.60 11.93 -5.00
C PHE A 278 -4.57 12.22 -6.16
N SER A 279 -4.01 12.36 -7.36
CA SER A 279 -4.75 12.62 -8.59
C SER A 279 -5.76 11.52 -8.88
N ASP A 280 -5.35 10.26 -8.75
CA ASP A 280 -6.21 9.09 -9.01
C ASP A 280 -7.35 8.93 -8.02
N ILE A 281 -7.09 9.05 -6.72
CA ILE A 281 -8.17 8.97 -5.72
C ILE A 281 -9.16 10.10 -5.93
N THR A 282 -8.69 11.34 -6.08
CA THR A 282 -9.55 12.51 -6.18
C THR A 282 -10.35 12.53 -7.49
N PHE A 283 -9.75 12.12 -8.60
CA PHE A 283 -10.43 12.04 -9.91
C PHE A 283 -11.66 11.14 -9.84
N PHE A 284 -11.52 9.91 -9.35
CA PHE A 284 -12.64 8.96 -9.29
C PHE A 284 -13.69 9.34 -8.24
N VAL A 285 -13.30 10.05 -7.17
CA VAL A 285 -14.25 10.60 -6.20
C VAL A 285 -15.12 11.70 -6.83
N LEU A 286 -14.54 12.56 -7.66
CA LEU A 286 -15.25 13.68 -8.28
C LEU A 286 -15.92 13.31 -9.62
N GLN A 287 -15.51 12.21 -10.26
CA GLN A 287 -15.99 11.81 -11.59
C GLN A 287 -17.53 11.76 -11.72
N PRO A 288 -18.29 11.23 -10.73
CA PRO A 288 -19.75 11.24 -10.80
C PRO A 288 -20.33 12.66 -10.90
N MET A 289 -19.70 13.62 -10.21
CA MET A 289 -20.16 15.01 -10.20
C MET A 289 -19.93 15.71 -11.54
N LEU A 290 -18.81 15.41 -12.21
CA LEU A 290 -18.56 15.89 -13.57
C LEU A 290 -19.61 15.34 -14.55
N MET A 291 -19.95 14.06 -14.43
CA MET A 291 -20.98 13.45 -15.29
C MET A 291 -22.36 14.08 -15.06
N PHE A 292 -22.75 14.35 -13.82
CA PHE A 292 -24.00 15.07 -13.54
C PHE A 292 -24.00 16.47 -14.16
N GLN A 293 -22.86 17.18 -14.14
CA GLN A 293 -22.73 18.49 -14.78
C GLN A 293 -22.90 18.42 -16.30
N TYR A 294 -22.42 17.35 -16.95
CA TYR A 294 -22.65 17.10 -18.38
C TYR A 294 -24.08 16.64 -18.71
N GLY A 295 -24.97 16.51 -17.71
CA GLY A 295 -26.37 16.17 -17.89
C GLY A 295 -26.67 14.66 -17.96
N PHE A 296 -25.72 13.80 -17.56
CA PHE A 296 -25.98 12.36 -17.47
C PHE A 296 -26.98 12.03 -16.36
N ASP A 297 -27.87 11.09 -16.62
CA ASP A 297 -28.82 10.61 -15.62
C ASP A 297 -28.13 9.78 -14.51
N LYS A 298 -28.76 9.69 -13.33
CA LYS A 298 -28.30 8.86 -12.20
C LYS A 298 -28.02 7.42 -12.61
N THR A 299 -28.83 6.86 -13.49
CA THR A 299 -28.64 5.49 -14.00
C THR A 299 -27.36 5.38 -14.82
N GLN A 300 -27.10 6.34 -15.70
CA GLN A 300 -25.90 6.39 -16.53
C GLN A 300 -24.64 6.57 -15.69
N VAL A 301 -24.67 7.47 -14.71
CA VAL A 301 -23.56 7.68 -13.78
C VAL A 301 -23.26 6.41 -12.97
N ALA A 302 -24.28 5.76 -12.42
CA ALA A 302 -24.12 4.50 -11.68
C ALA A 302 -23.54 3.38 -12.55
N MET A 303 -23.96 3.29 -13.82
CA MET A 303 -23.38 2.34 -14.79
C MET A 303 -21.90 2.63 -15.03
N CYS A 304 -21.49 3.88 -15.24
CA CYS A 304 -20.08 4.24 -15.42
C CYS A 304 -19.21 3.87 -14.20
N ILE A 305 -19.70 4.13 -12.98
CA ILE A 305 -19.00 3.76 -11.75
C ILE A 305 -18.84 2.23 -11.67
N SER A 306 -19.89 1.48 -12.01
CA SER A 306 -19.89 0.02 -12.01
C SER A 306 -18.93 -0.55 -13.06
N ILE A 307 -18.93 0.02 -14.27
CA ILE A 307 -18.00 -0.32 -15.36
C ILE A 307 -16.55 -0.07 -14.93
N CYS A 308 -16.27 1.07 -14.29
CA CYS A 308 -14.94 1.35 -13.74
C CYS A 308 -14.51 0.28 -12.74
N ALA A 309 -15.37 -0.07 -11.79
CA ALA A 309 -15.06 -1.06 -10.76
C ALA A 309 -14.81 -2.45 -11.36
N ALA A 310 -15.64 -2.87 -12.31
CA ALA A 310 -15.46 -4.12 -13.04
C ALA A 310 -14.14 -4.12 -13.84
N ALA A 311 -13.83 -3.01 -14.51
CA ALA A 311 -12.59 -2.88 -15.28
C ALA A 311 -11.34 -2.83 -14.39
N ASP A 312 -11.40 -2.25 -13.19
CA ASP A 312 -10.31 -2.31 -12.20
C ASP A 312 -10.05 -3.75 -11.75
N VAL A 313 -11.10 -4.50 -11.38
CA VAL A 313 -10.96 -5.92 -11.02
C VAL A 313 -10.42 -6.74 -12.20
N GLY A 314 -10.98 -6.56 -13.40
CA GLY A 314 -10.53 -7.23 -14.62
C GLY A 314 -9.09 -6.86 -14.98
N GLY A 315 -8.70 -5.59 -14.82
CA GLY A 315 -7.35 -5.09 -15.05
C GLY A 315 -6.31 -5.74 -14.15
N ARG A 316 -6.67 -6.07 -12.90
CA ARG A 316 -5.79 -6.84 -11.98
C ARG A 316 -5.59 -8.28 -12.45
N PHE A 317 -6.65 -8.96 -12.91
CA PHE A 317 -6.51 -10.30 -13.49
C PHE A 317 -5.71 -10.27 -14.79
N LEU A 318 -5.94 -9.28 -15.65
CA LEU A 318 -5.17 -9.09 -16.87
C LEU A 318 -3.69 -8.87 -16.56
N LEU A 319 -3.36 -8.02 -15.58
CA LEU A 319 -1.98 -7.81 -15.17
C LEU A 319 -1.34 -9.08 -14.59
N ALA A 320 -2.10 -9.88 -13.84
CA ALA A 320 -1.64 -11.19 -13.37
C ALA A 320 -1.30 -12.12 -14.54
N LEU A 321 -2.17 -12.19 -15.56
CA LEU A 321 -1.95 -13.02 -16.74
C LEU A 321 -0.72 -12.53 -17.53
N VAL A 322 -0.66 -11.24 -17.88
CA VAL A 322 0.45 -10.65 -18.63
C VAL A 322 1.78 -10.85 -17.88
N SER A 323 1.79 -10.63 -16.57
CA SER A 323 3.01 -10.81 -15.75
C SER A 323 3.43 -12.26 -15.56
N SER A 324 2.53 -13.22 -15.80
CA SER A 324 2.89 -14.65 -15.79
C SER A 324 3.60 -15.08 -17.07
N LEU A 325 3.33 -14.40 -18.18
CA LEU A 325 3.87 -14.70 -19.50
C LEU A 325 5.13 -13.89 -19.80
N VAL A 326 5.21 -12.65 -19.31
CA VAL A 326 6.29 -11.71 -19.62
C VAL A 326 6.87 -11.13 -18.33
N HIS A 327 8.19 -10.98 -18.31
CA HIS A 327 8.85 -10.29 -17.20
C HIS A 327 8.53 -8.78 -17.23
N ILE A 328 7.67 -8.33 -16.33
CA ILE A 328 7.26 -6.92 -16.26
C ILE A 328 8.27 -6.10 -15.47
N ASN A 329 8.84 -5.08 -16.12
CA ASN A 329 9.52 -3.99 -15.42
C ASN A 329 8.48 -3.09 -14.74
N THR A 330 8.37 -3.18 -13.40
CA THR A 330 7.38 -2.42 -12.62
C THR A 330 7.53 -0.90 -12.77
N ARG A 331 8.76 -0.39 -12.95
CA ARG A 331 8.99 1.05 -13.12
C ARG A 331 8.45 1.55 -14.45
N LEU A 332 8.70 0.79 -15.52
CA LEU A 332 8.14 1.08 -16.84
C LEU A 332 6.61 0.94 -16.86
N LEU A 333 6.07 -0.11 -16.22
CA LEU A 333 4.63 -0.32 -16.10
C LEU A 333 3.94 0.89 -15.47
N PHE A 334 4.44 1.39 -14.32
CA PHE A 334 3.86 2.54 -13.64
C PHE A 334 3.94 3.81 -14.48
N TYR A 335 5.08 4.04 -15.15
CA TYR A 335 5.27 5.19 -16.04
C TYR A 335 4.28 5.17 -17.22
N LEU A 336 4.19 4.05 -17.95
CA LEU A 336 3.27 3.91 -19.09
C LEU A 336 1.81 4.03 -18.64
N ALA A 337 1.43 3.39 -17.52
CA ALA A 337 0.09 3.50 -16.98
C ALA A 337 -0.26 4.95 -16.62
N THR A 338 0.69 5.71 -16.05
CA THR A 338 0.52 7.14 -15.74
C THR A 338 0.38 7.98 -17.01
N LEU A 339 1.17 7.70 -18.04
CA LEU A 339 1.11 8.41 -19.32
C LEU A 339 -0.25 8.20 -20.00
N PHE A 340 -0.71 6.96 -20.11
CA PHE A 340 -2.03 6.66 -20.67
C PHE A 340 -3.14 7.25 -19.80
N THR A 341 -3.01 7.23 -18.47
CA THR A 341 -3.98 7.86 -17.57
C THR A 341 -4.12 9.35 -17.85
N LEU A 342 -3.00 10.08 -18.05
CA LEU A 342 -3.05 11.48 -18.44
C LEU A 342 -3.81 11.68 -19.76
N ILE A 343 -3.47 10.92 -20.80
CA ILE A 343 -4.10 11.04 -22.12
C ILE A 343 -5.61 10.76 -22.04
N PHE A 344 -6.01 9.64 -21.46
CA PHE A 344 -7.41 9.26 -21.37
C PHE A 344 -8.23 10.19 -20.48
N ARG A 345 -7.63 10.83 -19.47
CA ARG A 345 -8.32 11.87 -18.68
C ARG A 345 -8.58 13.14 -19.49
N LEU A 346 -7.62 13.57 -20.31
CA LEU A 346 -7.84 14.72 -21.21
C LEU A 346 -8.90 14.40 -22.26
N VAL A 347 -8.89 13.19 -22.82
CA VAL A 347 -9.94 12.73 -23.73
C VAL A 347 -11.31 12.71 -23.04
N LEU A 348 -11.40 12.18 -21.81
CA LEU A 348 -12.66 12.11 -21.05
C LEU A 348 -13.35 13.47 -20.90
N LEU A 349 -12.58 14.55 -20.74
CA LEU A 349 -13.12 15.92 -20.59
C LEU A 349 -13.73 16.49 -21.88
N GLN A 350 -13.52 15.85 -23.02
CA GLN A 350 -14.10 16.26 -24.30
C GLN A 350 -15.33 15.42 -24.68
N LEU A 351 -15.65 14.39 -23.91
CA LEU A 351 -16.71 13.44 -24.22
C LEU A 351 -18.04 13.82 -23.58
N THR A 352 -19.05 14.05 -24.40
CA THR A 352 -20.44 14.31 -23.96
C THR A 352 -21.39 13.13 -24.22
N GLN A 353 -20.96 12.14 -25.01
CA GLN A 353 -21.74 10.97 -25.35
C GLN A 353 -21.52 9.83 -24.34
N PHE A 354 -22.59 9.16 -23.92
CA PHE A 354 -22.55 8.13 -22.88
C PHE A 354 -21.62 6.96 -23.22
N VAL A 355 -21.73 6.41 -24.43
CA VAL A 355 -20.96 5.22 -24.83
C VAL A 355 -19.45 5.48 -24.76
N TRP A 356 -19.01 6.65 -25.23
CA TRP A 356 -17.60 7.04 -25.20
C TRP A 356 -17.13 7.33 -23.77
N MET A 357 -17.95 8.03 -22.98
CA MET A 357 -17.68 8.29 -21.56
C MET A 357 -17.50 6.98 -20.78
N ALA A 358 -18.40 6.01 -20.98
CA ALA A 358 -18.34 4.69 -20.35
C ALA A 358 -17.10 3.90 -20.79
N THR A 359 -16.76 3.94 -22.08
CA THR A 359 -15.59 3.24 -22.63
C THR A 359 -14.28 3.78 -22.06
N VAL A 360 -14.10 5.10 -22.05
CA VAL A 360 -12.90 5.72 -21.47
C VAL A 360 -12.83 5.50 -19.95
N THR A 361 -13.98 5.53 -19.26
CA THR A 361 -14.05 5.19 -17.84
C THR A 361 -13.61 3.74 -17.57
N ALA A 362 -13.96 2.79 -18.44
CA ALA A 362 -13.47 1.41 -18.34
C ALA A 362 -11.94 1.34 -18.49
N VAL A 363 -11.38 2.04 -19.49
CA VAL A 363 -9.92 2.09 -19.70
C VAL A 363 -9.21 2.70 -18.50
N LEU A 364 -9.74 3.79 -17.93
CA LEU A 364 -9.19 4.40 -16.73
C LEU A 364 -9.26 3.46 -15.51
N GLY A 365 -10.34 2.67 -15.37
CA GLY A 365 -10.45 1.63 -14.35
C GLY A 365 -9.35 0.57 -14.46
N LEU A 366 -9.06 0.10 -15.69
CA LEU A 366 -7.96 -0.83 -15.95
C LEU A 366 -6.59 -0.22 -15.63
N LEU A 367 -6.34 1.04 -16.02
CA LEU A 367 -5.07 1.72 -15.74
C LEU A 367 -4.88 1.94 -14.23
N ARG A 368 -5.96 2.28 -13.52
CA ARG A 368 -5.99 2.38 -12.07
C ARG A 368 -5.51 1.06 -11.43
N ALA A 369 -6.00 -0.09 -11.88
CA ALA A 369 -5.55 -1.38 -11.37
C ALA A 369 -4.03 -1.52 -11.43
N TRP A 370 -3.43 -1.14 -12.56
CA TRP A 370 -2.00 -1.30 -12.79
C TRP A 370 -1.17 -0.35 -11.91
N LEU A 371 -1.62 0.90 -11.75
CA LEU A 371 -0.99 1.88 -10.86
C LEU A 371 -0.99 1.40 -9.39
N HIS A 372 -2.13 0.90 -8.91
CA HIS A 372 -2.27 0.45 -7.51
C HIS A 372 -1.49 -0.82 -7.21
N VAL A 373 -1.38 -1.76 -8.16
CA VAL A 373 -0.52 -2.94 -8.01
C VAL A 373 0.96 -2.56 -8.03
N ALA A 374 1.36 -1.66 -8.93
CA ALA A 374 2.75 -1.26 -9.11
C ALA A 374 3.29 -0.39 -7.96
N SER A 375 2.46 0.41 -7.30
CA SER A 375 2.85 1.32 -6.20
C SER A 375 3.70 0.67 -5.10
N PRO A 376 3.27 -0.40 -4.39
CA PRO A 376 4.11 -1.05 -3.39
C PRO A 376 5.32 -1.79 -3.99
N LEU A 377 5.21 -2.23 -5.25
CA LEU A 377 6.27 -2.96 -5.94
C LEU A 377 7.46 -2.05 -6.31
N LEU A 378 7.21 -0.81 -6.73
CA LEU A 378 8.25 0.20 -7.00
C LEU A 378 9.21 0.34 -5.82
N ILE A 379 8.64 0.50 -4.62
CA ILE A 379 9.42 0.66 -3.39
C ILE A 379 10.14 -0.64 -3.04
N SER A 380 9.49 -1.80 -3.21
CA SER A 380 10.10 -3.10 -2.90
C SER A 380 11.21 -3.54 -3.85
N ASN A 381 11.22 -3.01 -5.08
CA ASN A 381 12.26 -3.29 -6.07
C ASN A 381 13.47 -2.36 -5.89
N HIS A 382 13.25 -1.15 -5.37
CA HIS A 382 14.30 -0.16 -5.14
C HIS A 382 14.97 -0.30 -3.77
N VAL A 383 14.18 -0.58 -2.72
CA VAL A 383 14.65 -0.62 -1.33
C VAL A 383 14.86 -2.07 -0.87
N PRO A 384 15.93 -2.37 -0.11
CA PRO A 384 16.12 -3.68 0.51
C PRO A 384 14.91 -4.12 1.33
N HIS A 385 14.68 -5.43 1.37
CA HIS A 385 13.51 -6.05 2.03
C HIS A 385 13.33 -5.65 3.50
N GLU A 386 14.45 -5.50 4.22
CA GLU A 386 14.48 -5.13 5.64
C GLU A 386 14.05 -3.68 5.90
N ASP A 387 14.40 -2.79 4.98
CA ASP A 387 14.13 -1.36 5.07
C ASP A 387 12.79 -0.98 4.42
N PHE A 388 12.15 -1.93 3.71
CA PHE A 388 10.87 -1.75 3.03
C PHE A 388 9.75 -1.22 3.93
N PRO A 389 9.52 -1.73 5.17
CA PRO A 389 8.46 -1.21 6.03
C PRO A 389 8.58 0.30 6.29
N GLY A 390 9.79 0.77 6.61
CA GLY A 390 10.07 2.20 6.81
C GLY A 390 9.93 3.01 5.53
N ALA A 391 10.46 2.52 4.41
CA ALA A 391 10.34 3.18 3.12
C ALA A 391 8.90 3.27 2.61
N TYR A 392 8.10 2.22 2.80
CA TYR A 392 6.70 2.23 2.41
C TYR A 392 5.90 3.22 3.28
N ALA A 393 6.13 3.22 4.59
CA ALA A 393 5.49 4.17 5.51
C ALA A 393 5.81 5.64 5.15
N LEU A 394 7.06 5.91 4.79
CA LEU A 394 7.48 7.24 4.39
C LEU A 394 6.88 7.68 3.04
N SER A 395 6.69 6.74 2.10
CA SER A 395 5.95 7.00 0.86
C SER A 395 4.47 7.31 1.11
N MET A 396 3.84 6.64 2.08
CA MET A 396 2.46 6.90 2.47
C MET A 396 2.33 8.27 3.14
N LEU A 397 3.29 8.65 3.98
CA LEU A 397 3.36 10.01 4.53
C LEU A 397 3.49 11.06 3.44
N ALA A 398 4.36 10.85 2.45
CA ALA A 398 4.52 11.77 1.32
C ALA A 398 3.21 11.92 0.54
N ALA A 399 2.52 10.81 0.25
CA ALA A 399 1.22 10.82 -0.41
C ALA A 399 0.15 11.53 0.42
N GLY A 400 0.13 11.30 1.74
CA GLY A 400 -0.78 11.99 2.67
C GLY A 400 -0.54 13.50 2.72
N THR A 401 0.73 13.94 2.75
CA THR A 401 1.08 15.36 2.71
C THR A 401 0.59 16.00 1.42
N VAL A 402 0.85 15.39 0.26
CA VAL A 402 0.35 15.88 -1.04
C VAL A 402 -1.18 15.98 -1.02
N ASN A 403 -1.87 14.98 -0.47
CA ASN A 403 -3.33 15.00 -0.38
C ASN A 403 -3.83 16.18 0.46
N VAL A 404 -3.28 16.38 1.67
CA VAL A 404 -3.66 17.50 2.56
C VAL A 404 -3.40 18.86 1.91
N THR A 405 -2.29 19.02 1.18
CA THR A 405 -1.96 20.29 0.53
C THR A 405 -2.75 20.54 -0.75
N CYS A 406 -2.98 19.50 -1.56
CA CYS A 406 -3.57 19.64 -2.89
C CYS A 406 -5.09 19.49 -2.90
N SER A 407 -5.71 18.76 -1.97
CA SER A 407 -7.17 18.63 -1.91
C SER A 407 -7.90 19.99 -1.80
N PRO A 408 -7.49 20.93 -0.91
CA PRO A 408 -8.15 22.22 -0.82
C PRO A 408 -8.02 23.06 -2.09
N LEU A 409 -6.88 22.94 -2.80
CA LEU A 409 -6.66 23.64 -4.07
C LEU A 409 -7.64 23.18 -5.16
N ILE A 410 -7.91 21.87 -5.23
CA ILE A 410 -8.91 21.32 -6.17
C ILE A 410 -10.33 21.78 -5.82
N GLY A 411 -10.66 21.85 -4.53
CA GLY A 411 -11.94 22.40 -4.06
C GLY A 411 -12.09 23.87 -4.42
N LEU A 412 -11.06 24.68 -4.18
CA LEU A 412 -11.04 26.12 -4.50
C LEU A 412 -11.24 26.37 -6.00
N LEU A 413 -10.61 25.56 -6.87
CA LEU A 413 -10.80 25.69 -8.32
C LEU A 413 -12.27 25.51 -8.71
N LYS A 414 -12.95 24.52 -8.11
CA LYS A 414 -14.39 24.35 -8.33
C LYS A 414 -15.17 25.56 -7.81
N ASP A 415 -14.86 26.08 -6.63
CA ASP A 415 -15.60 27.18 -6.02
C ASP A 415 -15.42 28.51 -6.80
N ILE A 416 -14.25 28.75 -7.39
CA ILE A 416 -13.97 29.95 -8.20
C ILE A 416 -14.68 29.87 -9.55
N TYR A 417 -14.54 28.75 -10.26
CA TYR A 417 -15.05 28.62 -11.62
C TYR A 417 -16.51 28.14 -11.69
N GLN A 418 -17.08 27.66 -10.57
CA GLN A 418 -18.41 27.03 -10.49
C GLN A 418 -18.59 25.88 -11.50
N ASP A 419 -17.48 25.27 -11.91
CA ASP A 419 -17.39 24.22 -12.92
C ASP A 419 -16.36 23.18 -12.45
N TYR A 420 -16.63 21.89 -12.65
CA TYR A 420 -15.69 20.82 -12.36
C TYR A 420 -14.57 20.70 -13.40
N VAL A 421 -14.75 21.16 -14.64
CA VAL A 421 -13.78 20.97 -15.73
C VAL A 421 -12.36 21.49 -15.39
N PRO A 422 -12.16 22.72 -14.86
CA PRO A 422 -10.84 23.20 -14.45
C PRO A 422 -10.18 22.35 -13.36
N ALA A 423 -10.98 21.85 -12.41
CA ALA A 423 -10.49 20.96 -11.36
C ALA A 423 -9.99 19.62 -11.93
N PHE A 424 -10.65 19.09 -12.96
CA PHE A 424 -10.21 17.88 -13.65
C PHE A 424 -8.96 18.07 -14.50
N TYR A 425 -8.80 19.23 -15.15
CA TYR A 425 -7.53 19.57 -15.80
C TYR A 425 -6.39 19.65 -14.77
N ALA A 426 -6.60 20.29 -13.62
CA ALA A 426 -5.61 20.34 -12.55
C ALA A 426 -5.23 18.93 -12.05
N LEU A 427 -6.21 18.03 -11.89
CA LEU A 427 -5.95 16.63 -11.54
C LEU A 427 -5.14 15.91 -12.61
N ALA A 428 -5.41 16.15 -13.90
CA ALA A 428 -4.60 15.60 -14.99
C ALA A 428 -3.14 16.12 -14.95
N LEU A 429 -2.95 17.42 -14.67
CA LEU A 429 -1.61 18.02 -14.53
C LEU A 429 -0.80 17.41 -13.37
N CYS A 430 -1.44 16.88 -12.33
CA CYS A 430 -0.74 16.14 -11.27
C CYS A 430 -0.02 14.87 -11.76
N CYS A 431 -0.29 14.35 -12.97
CA CYS A 431 0.50 13.26 -13.54
C CYS A 431 1.88 13.71 -14.05
N ILE A 432 2.03 15.01 -14.38
CA ILE A 432 3.23 15.56 -15.04
C ILE A 432 4.51 15.42 -14.19
N PRO A 433 4.52 15.66 -12.87
CA PRO A 433 5.73 15.46 -12.07
C PRO A 433 6.34 14.06 -12.23
N CYS A 434 5.52 13.01 -12.25
CA CYS A 434 5.99 11.65 -12.49
C CYS A 434 6.55 11.47 -13.91
N LEU A 435 5.88 12.04 -14.91
CA LEU A 435 6.25 11.90 -16.32
C LEU A 435 7.48 12.71 -16.71
N LEU A 436 7.76 13.82 -16.04
CA LEU A 436 8.94 14.66 -16.30
C LEU A 436 10.16 14.20 -15.52
N PHE A 437 10.04 14.03 -14.20
CA PHE A 437 11.21 13.83 -13.36
C PHE A 437 11.82 12.42 -13.50
N TRP A 438 11.05 11.40 -13.86
CA TRP A 438 11.58 10.04 -14.00
C TRP A 438 12.45 9.86 -15.25
N PRO A 439 12.07 10.32 -16.45
CA PRO A 439 12.95 10.30 -17.61
C PRO A 439 14.20 11.16 -17.42
N ILE A 440 14.07 12.34 -16.79
CA ILE A 440 15.22 13.21 -16.48
C ILE A 440 16.21 12.46 -15.57
N GLU A 441 15.72 11.84 -14.49
CA GLU A 441 16.55 11.00 -13.62
C GLU A 441 17.25 9.89 -14.39
N TYR A 442 16.51 9.17 -15.24
CA TYR A 442 17.05 8.07 -16.05
C TYR A 442 18.20 8.55 -16.94
N VAL A 443 18.01 9.63 -17.69
CA VAL A 443 19.03 10.21 -18.60
C VAL A 443 20.26 10.71 -17.85
N ILE A 444 20.07 11.40 -16.72
CA ILE A 444 21.19 11.89 -15.89
C ILE A 444 22.03 10.70 -15.42
N ARG A 445 21.38 9.61 -15.00
CA ARG A 445 22.06 8.41 -14.49
C ARG A 445 22.83 7.67 -15.59
N THR A 446 22.23 7.50 -16.76
CA THR A 446 22.92 6.85 -17.89
C THR A 446 24.14 7.66 -18.34
N ARG A 447 24.07 9.00 -18.26
CA ARG A 447 25.20 9.88 -18.57
C ARG A 447 26.30 9.83 -17.51
N LEU A 448 25.93 9.72 -16.22
CA LEU A 448 26.90 9.56 -15.13
C LEU A 448 27.61 8.21 -15.18
N GLN A 449 26.89 7.12 -15.46
CA GLN A 449 27.46 5.78 -15.59
C GLN A 449 28.36 5.62 -16.82
N ARG A 450 28.18 6.42 -17.88
CA ARG A 450 29.07 6.45 -19.05
C ARG A 450 30.35 7.27 -18.82
N LYS A 451 30.43 8.04 -17.73
CA LYS A 451 31.60 8.85 -17.34
C LYS A 451 32.51 8.14 -16.33
N ILE A 452 32.09 6.98 -15.82
CA ILE A 452 32.86 6.06 -14.98
C ILE A 452 33.27 4.89 -15.87
#